data_AF-A0A9X6RK38-F1
#
_entry.id   AF-A0A9X6RK38-F1
#
_cell.length_a   1.000
_cell.length_b   1.000
_cell.length_c   1.000
_cell.angle_alpha   90.00
_cell.angle_beta   90.00
_cell.angle_gamma   90.00
#
_symmetry.space_group_name_H-M   'P 1'
#
loop_
_entity.id
_entity.type
_entity.pdbx_description
1 polymer ?
#
loop_
_entity_poly.entity_id
_entity_poly.type
_entity_poly.pdbx_seq_one_letter_code
_entity_poly.pdbx_strand_id
1 'polypeptide(L)'
;MLASIDQSDPARLQNGTFLASQFFNRSFAVDVGNITFNSMAMREVCVSILQFNEVSERLETIMYAFQAHERNAYPNWNVVKNLTWFGGHNFPPNEPRCGYKGDNHFCSVESHLTQQISFGIAITVIVFSSVCYIAFLIHRRYNIDPTWYSLELGHFVLPERVPWVSWMSIAKSILLPRPLPNRLLN
;
A
#
# COMPACT_ATOMS: atom_id res chain seq x y z
N MET A 1 29.32 -46.20 -20.35
CA MET A 1 28.65 -47.26 -21.14
C MET A 1 27.48 -46.60 -21.86
N LEU A 2 27.70 -46.05 -23.06
CA LEU A 2 26.64 -45.49 -23.88
C LEU A 2 25.70 -46.65 -24.24
N ALA A 3 24.40 -46.50 -24.00
CA ALA A 3 23.44 -47.43 -24.57
C ALA A 3 23.58 -47.33 -26.08
N SER A 4 24.14 -48.36 -26.71
CA SER A 4 24.19 -48.48 -28.15
C SER A 4 22.75 -48.40 -28.64
N ILE A 5 22.39 -47.29 -29.29
CA ILE A 5 21.22 -47.28 -30.14
C ILE A 5 21.50 -48.39 -31.15
N ASP A 6 20.79 -49.50 -31.04
CA ASP A 6 20.84 -50.55 -32.02
C ASP A 6 20.29 -49.96 -33.32
N GLN A 7 21.19 -49.47 -34.16
CA GLN A 7 20.93 -48.82 -35.44
C GLN A 7 20.32 -49.79 -36.48
N SER A 8 20.07 -51.04 -36.08
CA SER A 8 19.60 -52.10 -36.97
C SER A 8 18.11 -52.02 -37.33
N ASP A 9 17.29 -51.23 -36.61
CA ASP A 9 15.86 -51.12 -36.89
C ASP A 9 15.43 -49.69 -37.30
N PRO A 10 15.29 -49.42 -38.61
CA PRO A 10 14.90 -48.10 -39.12
C PRO A 10 13.50 -47.68 -38.68
N ALA A 11 12.60 -48.62 -38.36
CA ALA A 11 11.25 -48.29 -37.88
C ALA A 11 11.29 -47.63 -36.49
N ARG A 12 12.27 -47.99 -35.65
CA ARG A 12 12.46 -47.40 -34.32
C ARG A 12 13.03 -45.99 -34.39
N LEU A 13 13.90 -45.72 -35.38
CA LEU A 13 14.44 -44.37 -35.62
C LEU A 13 13.38 -43.39 -36.11
N GLN A 14 12.33 -43.88 -36.80
CA GLN A 14 11.19 -43.06 -37.24
C GLN A 14 10.15 -42.83 -36.13
N ASN A 15 10.24 -43.56 -35.02
CA ASN A 15 9.34 -43.39 -33.89
C ASN A 15 9.90 -42.39 -32.86
N GLY A 16 9.41 -41.15 -32.92
CA GLY A 16 9.82 -40.08 -32.00
C GLY A 16 9.56 -40.37 -30.52
N THR A 17 8.48 -41.10 -30.18
CA THR A 17 8.21 -41.49 -28.78
C THR A 17 9.23 -42.48 -28.25
N PHE A 18 9.64 -43.43 -29.09
CA PHE A 18 10.68 -44.39 -28.75
C PHE A 18 12.01 -43.67 -28.54
N LEU A 19 12.38 -42.76 -29.45
CA LEU A 19 13.59 -41.96 -29.31
C LEU A 19 13.59 -41.12 -28.03
N ALA A 20 12.49 -40.40 -27.76
CA ALA A 20 12.34 -39.59 -26.54
C ALA A 20 12.46 -40.43 -25.27
N SER A 21 11.90 -41.65 -25.25
CA SER A 21 11.95 -42.55 -24.09
C SER A 21 13.38 -42.89 -23.64
N GLN A 22 14.37 -42.83 -24.55
CA GLN A 22 15.76 -43.14 -24.24
C GLN A 22 16.46 -42.07 -23.39
N PHE A 23 15.88 -40.87 -23.28
CA PHE A 23 16.45 -39.77 -22.49
C PHE A 23 15.99 -39.74 -21.04
N PHE A 24 14.91 -40.45 -20.67
CA PHE A 24 14.36 -40.40 -19.31
C PHE A 24 15.27 -41.12 -18.30
N ASN A 25 15.53 -40.46 -17.17
CA ASN A 25 16.34 -41.00 -16.06
C ASN A 25 17.70 -41.55 -16.50
N ARG A 26 18.37 -40.85 -17.42
CA ARG A 26 19.66 -41.25 -18.01
C ARG A 26 20.70 -40.16 -17.91
N SER A 27 21.95 -40.58 -17.76
CA SER A 27 23.12 -39.71 -17.82
C SER A 27 23.98 -40.03 -19.04
N PHE A 28 24.44 -38.99 -19.71
CA PHE A 28 25.28 -39.05 -20.91
C PHE A 28 26.61 -38.37 -20.60
N ALA A 29 27.71 -39.10 -20.86
CA ALA A 29 29.05 -38.52 -20.77
C ALA A 29 29.35 -37.79 -22.08
N VAL A 30 29.67 -36.50 -21.98
CA VAL A 30 30.11 -35.65 -23.10
C VAL A 30 31.42 -34.96 -22.72
N ASP A 31 32.08 -34.32 -23.68
CA ASP A 31 33.40 -33.68 -23.47
C ASP A 31 33.38 -32.62 -22.35
N VAL A 32 32.23 -31.98 -22.13
CA VAL A 32 32.02 -30.96 -21.08
C VAL A 32 31.60 -31.54 -19.73
N GLY A 33 31.48 -32.87 -19.60
CA GLY A 33 31.09 -33.57 -18.37
C GLY A 33 29.85 -34.46 -18.53
N ASN A 34 29.27 -34.87 -17.40
CA ASN A 34 28.05 -35.69 -17.40
C ASN A 34 26.80 -34.81 -17.46
N ILE A 35 25.90 -35.13 -18.39
CA ILE A 35 24.56 -34.54 -18.49
C ILE A 35 23.54 -35.57 -18.03
N THR A 36 22.81 -35.27 -16.95
CA THR A 36 21.76 -36.15 -16.42
C THR A 36 20.39 -35.58 -16.77
N PHE A 37 19.46 -36.46 -17.12
CA PHE A 37 18.04 -36.15 -17.31
C PHE A 37 17.23 -36.89 -16.25
N ASN A 38 16.29 -36.20 -15.62
CA ASN A 38 15.46 -36.78 -14.57
C ASN A 38 14.30 -37.61 -15.15
N SER A 39 13.42 -38.09 -14.26
CA SER A 39 12.23 -38.88 -14.61
C SER A 39 11.19 -38.15 -15.46
N MET A 40 11.32 -36.83 -15.63
CA MET A 40 10.47 -36.01 -16.49
C MET A 40 11.19 -35.60 -17.79
N ALA A 41 12.33 -36.24 -18.11
CA ALA A 41 13.21 -35.87 -19.22
C ALA A 41 13.65 -34.39 -19.18
N MET A 42 13.73 -33.79 -17.99
CA MET A 42 14.34 -32.48 -17.82
C MET A 42 15.81 -32.66 -17.45
N ARG A 43 16.68 -31.89 -18.10
CA ARG A 43 18.10 -31.86 -17.79
C ARG A 43 18.31 -31.33 -16.37
N GLU A 44 19.05 -32.08 -15.57
CA GLU A 44 19.57 -31.60 -14.29
C GLU A 44 20.65 -30.57 -14.55
N VAL A 45 20.48 -29.37 -13.98
CA VAL A 45 21.37 -28.23 -14.21
C VAL A 45 22.25 -27.96 -13.00
N CYS A 46 23.49 -27.56 -13.27
CA CYS A 46 24.39 -26.96 -12.30
C CYS A 46 24.35 -25.44 -12.50
N VAL A 47 24.16 -24.71 -11.42
CA VAL A 47 24.21 -23.24 -11.40
C VAL A 47 25.47 -22.82 -10.71
N SER A 48 26.18 -21.84 -11.26
CA SER A 48 27.33 -21.23 -10.60
C SER A 48 27.10 -19.74 -10.43
N ILE A 49 27.57 -19.21 -9.30
CA ILE A 49 27.59 -17.79 -8.99
C ILE A 49 29.03 -17.33 -9.13
N LEU A 50 29.24 -16.35 -9.99
CA LEU A 50 30.52 -15.72 -10.23
C LEU A 50 30.55 -14.34 -9.59
N GLN A 51 31.70 -13.97 -9.07
CA GLN A 51 31.96 -12.65 -8.52
C GLN A 51 33.23 -12.08 -9.15
N PHE A 52 33.20 -10.79 -9.43
CA PHE A 52 34.38 -10.06 -9.89
C PHE A 52 35.36 -9.90 -8.72
N ASN A 53 36.61 -10.28 -8.96
CA ASN A 53 37.70 -10.11 -8.01
C ASN A 53 38.58 -8.95 -8.48
N GLU A 54 38.69 -7.91 -7.65
CA GLU A 54 39.44 -6.68 -7.96
C GLU A 54 40.95 -6.93 -8.07
N VAL A 55 41.49 -7.92 -7.37
CA VAL A 55 42.92 -8.22 -7.36
C VAL A 55 43.34 -9.03 -8.59
N SER A 56 42.52 -10.01 -8.98
CA SER A 56 42.79 -10.84 -10.16
C SER A 56 42.21 -10.28 -11.45
N GLU A 57 41.40 -9.21 -11.35
CA GLU A 57 40.68 -8.55 -12.43
C GLU A 57 39.80 -9.51 -13.26
N ARG A 58 39.26 -10.55 -12.63
CA ARG A 58 38.52 -11.63 -13.30
C ARG A 58 37.25 -12.01 -12.56
N LEU A 59 36.30 -12.57 -13.31
CA LEU A 59 35.14 -13.26 -12.74
C LEU A 59 35.58 -14.63 -12.24
N GLU A 60 35.37 -14.88 -10.95
CA GLU A 60 35.73 -16.12 -10.28
C GLU A 60 34.47 -16.78 -9.71
N THR A 61 34.38 -18.11 -9.83
CA THR A 61 33.29 -18.86 -9.21
C THR A 61 33.45 -18.83 -7.69
N ILE A 62 32.42 -18.32 -6.99
CA ILE A 62 32.40 -18.25 -5.52
C ILE A 62 31.48 -19.29 -4.91
N MET A 63 30.44 -19.69 -5.64
CA MET A 63 29.49 -20.71 -5.20
C MET A 63 28.96 -21.48 -6.42
N TYR A 64 28.59 -22.73 -6.21
CA TYR A 64 27.84 -23.50 -7.20
C TYR A 64 26.82 -24.40 -6.52
N ALA A 65 25.77 -24.76 -7.25
CA ALA A 65 24.71 -25.61 -6.79
C ALA A 65 24.37 -26.66 -7.83
N PHE A 66 24.17 -27.89 -7.34
CA PHE A 66 23.59 -28.96 -8.12
C PHE A 66 22.12 -29.11 -7.76
N GLN A 67 21.29 -29.37 -8.77
CA GLN A 67 19.92 -29.77 -8.54
C GLN A 67 19.91 -31.06 -7.70
N ALA A 68 19.15 -31.07 -6.61
CA ALA A 68 18.97 -32.27 -5.82
C ALA A 68 18.14 -33.29 -6.61
N HIS A 69 18.52 -34.56 -6.51
CA HIS A 69 17.87 -35.65 -7.25
C HIS A 69 16.44 -35.93 -6.73
N GLU A 70 16.14 -35.51 -5.50
CA GLU A 70 14.82 -35.67 -4.89
C GLU A 70 13.85 -34.54 -5.27
N ARG A 71 12.61 -34.93 -5.57
CA ARG A 71 11.51 -34.00 -5.86
C ARG A 71 11.25 -33.15 -4.60
N ASN A 72 11.43 -31.83 -4.70
CA ASN A 72 11.30 -30.83 -3.61
C ASN A 72 12.51 -30.69 -2.68
N ALA A 73 13.65 -31.31 -2.98
CA ALA A 73 14.87 -31.02 -2.24
C ALA A 73 15.49 -29.70 -2.70
N TYR A 74 15.99 -28.92 -1.73
CA TYR A 74 16.70 -27.69 -2.01
C TYR A 74 18.00 -27.98 -2.77
N PRO A 75 18.43 -27.10 -3.69
CA PRO A 75 19.72 -27.25 -4.35
C PRO A 75 20.85 -27.29 -3.31
N ASN A 76 21.78 -28.22 -3.50
CA ASN A 76 22.93 -28.37 -2.62
C ASN A 76 23.99 -27.33 -2.99
N TRP A 77 24.02 -26.24 -2.22
CA TRP A 77 24.98 -25.15 -2.39
C TRP A 77 26.36 -25.51 -1.82
N ASN A 78 27.39 -25.30 -2.62
CA ASN A 78 28.78 -25.43 -2.24
C ASN A 78 29.45 -24.07 -2.34
N VAL A 79 30.05 -23.62 -1.25
CA VAL A 79 30.76 -22.35 -1.17
C VAL A 79 32.24 -22.61 -1.42
N VAL A 80 32.78 -22.00 -2.49
CA VAL A 80 34.18 -22.11 -2.89
C VAL A 80 35.01 -20.98 -2.28
N LYS A 81 34.44 -19.77 -2.25
CA LYS A 81 35.06 -18.57 -1.69
C LYS A 81 34.02 -17.74 -0.95
N ASN A 82 34.48 -16.96 0.03
CA ASN A 82 33.64 -16.01 0.74
C ASN A 82 33.19 -14.90 -0.21
N LEU A 83 31.90 -14.56 -0.16
CA LEU A 83 31.31 -13.45 -0.90
C LEU A 83 31.80 -12.13 -0.31
N THR A 84 32.35 -11.25 -1.14
CA THR A 84 32.80 -9.90 -0.73
C THR A 84 32.01 -8.83 -1.45
N TRP A 85 31.60 -7.75 -0.79
CA TRP A 85 30.90 -6.65 -1.45
C TRP A 85 31.82 -5.44 -1.62
N PHE A 86 31.54 -4.60 -2.61
CA PHE A 86 32.25 -3.34 -2.74
C PHE A 86 32.00 -2.48 -1.50
N GLY A 87 33.07 -1.99 -0.88
CA GLY A 87 32.99 -1.20 0.35
C GLY A 87 32.86 -2.01 1.66
N GLY A 88 32.98 -3.34 1.62
CA GLY A 88 33.11 -4.17 2.84
C GLY A 88 32.59 -5.60 2.73
N HIS A 89 32.53 -6.30 3.85
CA HIS A 89 32.06 -7.69 3.91
C HIS A 89 30.54 -7.82 4.09
N ASN A 90 29.83 -6.70 4.24
CA ASN A 90 28.39 -6.70 4.53
C ASN A 90 27.57 -6.69 3.24
N PHE A 91 26.56 -7.54 3.20
CA PHE A 91 25.58 -7.57 2.12
C PHE A 91 24.86 -6.21 2.06
N PRO A 92 24.72 -5.59 0.87
CA PRO A 92 23.95 -4.35 0.76
C PRO A 92 22.51 -4.62 1.20
N PRO A 93 21.88 -3.72 1.95
CA PRO A 93 20.53 -3.95 2.42
C PRO A 93 19.56 -4.17 1.24
N ASN A 94 18.66 -5.15 1.38
CA ASN A 94 17.63 -5.45 0.39
C ASN A 94 16.58 -4.35 0.23
N GLU A 95 16.65 -3.28 1.01
CA GLU A 95 15.76 -2.14 0.93
C GLU A 95 16.56 -0.84 1.15
N PRO A 96 16.30 0.23 0.38
CA PRO A 96 16.91 1.53 0.61
C PRO A 96 16.59 2.06 2.02
N ARG A 97 17.48 2.91 2.57
CA ARG A 97 17.29 3.50 3.91
C ARG A 97 15.93 4.21 4.08
N CYS A 98 15.46 4.91 3.06
CA CYS A 98 14.17 5.61 3.09
C CYS A 98 12.97 4.74 2.65
N GLY A 99 13.18 3.43 2.49
CA GLY A 99 12.20 2.53 1.88
C GLY A 99 12.07 2.77 0.37
N TYR A 100 11.44 1.83 -0.33
CA TYR A 100 11.23 1.94 -1.78
C TYR A 100 10.34 3.13 -2.18
N LYS A 101 9.43 3.53 -1.30
CA LYS A 101 8.49 4.64 -1.52
C LYS A 101 8.94 5.96 -0.91
N GLY A 102 10.07 5.99 -0.20
CA GLY A 102 10.53 7.18 0.51
C GLY A 102 9.74 7.53 1.78
N ASP A 103 8.81 6.67 2.20
CA ASP A 103 7.90 6.87 3.32
C ASP A 103 8.40 6.26 4.64
N ASN A 104 9.63 5.73 4.66
CA ASN A 104 10.21 5.22 5.90
C ASN A 104 10.38 6.38 6.91
N HIS A 105 9.97 6.13 8.16
CA HIS A 105 9.98 7.10 9.25
C HIS A 105 11.34 7.78 9.49
N PHE A 106 12.45 7.11 9.14
CA PHE A 106 13.79 7.70 9.21
C PHE A 106 13.99 8.91 8.28
N CYS A 107 13.20 9.00 7.20
CA CYS A 107 13.28 10.07 6.20
C CYS A 107 12.01 10.94 6.17
N SER A 108 10.92 10.57 6.85
CA SER A 108 9.64 11.30 6.85
C SER A 108 9.58 12.47 7.86
N VAL A 109 10.71 12.90 8.42
CA VAL A 109 10.73 13.90 9.49
C VAL A 109 10.26 15.28 8.98
N GLU A 110 10.54 15.61 7.72
CA GLU A 110 10.03 16.85 7.11
C GLU A 110 8.52 16.82 6.88
N SER A 111 7.96 15.70 6.41
CA SER A 111 6.54 15.65 6.05
C SER A 111 5.62 15.79 7.25
N HIS A 112 6.01 15.24 8.41
CA HIS A 112 5.18 15.30 9.61
C HIS A 112 5.17 16.69 10.24
N LEU A 113 6.31 17.39 10.27
CA LEU A 113 6.38 18.76 10.76
C LEU A 113 5.60 19.73 9.86
N THR A 114 5.74 19.60 8.53
CA THR A 114 4.97 20.41 7.58
C THR A 114 3.47 20.13 7.68
N GLN A 115 3.06 18.87 7.86
CA GLN A 115 1.66 18.52 8.09
C GLN A 115 1.10 19.10 9.40
N GLN A 116 1.86 19.03 10.49
CA GLN A 116 1.44 19.58 11.79
C GLN A 116 1.29 21.10 11.74
N ILE A 117 2.24 21.80 11.12
CA ILE A 117 2.17 23.26 10.95
C ILE A 117 0.99 23.65 10.05
N SER A 118 0.79 22.94 8.93
CA SER A 118 -0.35 23.16 8.04
C SER A 118 -1.69 23.02 8.77
N PHE A 119 -1.83 22.00 9.62
CA PHE A 119 -3.07 21.76 10.35
C PHE A 119 -3.34 22.85 11.40
N GLY A 120 -2.29 23.30 12.10
CA GLY A 120 -2.38 24.41 13.06
C GLY A 120 -2.80 25.74 12.42
N ILE A 121 -2.24 26.06 11.24
CA ILE A 121 -2.61 27.26 10.48
C ILE A 121 -4.08 27.18 10.02
N ALA A 122 -4.52 26.03 9.52
CA ALA A 122 -5.91 25.86 9.09
C ALA A 122 -6.91 26.13 10.24
N ILE A 123 -6.65 25.57 11.42
CA ILE A 123 -7.51 25.76 12.60
C ILE A 123 -7.55 27.23 13.03
N THR A 124 -6.40 27.89 13.10
CA THR A 124 -6.32 29.30 13.53
C THR A 124 -7.08 30.22 12.59
N VAL A 125 -7.01 30.01 11.27
CA VAL A 125 -7.78 30.79 10.28
C VAL A 125 -9.29 30.59 10.44
N ILE A 126 -9.74 29.35 10.69
CA ILE A 126 -11.16 29.05 10.89
C ILE A 126 -11.68 29.71 12.17
N VAL A 127 -10.94 29.61 13.27
CA VAL A 127 -11.34 30.22 14.53
C VAL A 127 -11.36 31.75 14.40
N PHE A 128 -10.31 32.35 13.84
CA PHE A 128 -10.24 33.80 13.68
C PHE A 128 -11.36 34.35 12.77
N SER A 129 -11.62 33.70 11.64
CA SER A 129 -12.70 34.12 10.73
C SER A 129 -14.09 33.99 11.38
N SER A 130 -14.33 32.94 12.18
CA SER A 130 -15.60 32.80 12.90
C SER A 130 -15.80 33.88 13.96
N VAL A 131 -14.76 34.24 14.70
CA VAL A 131 -14.79 35.32 15.70
C VAL A 131 -15.04 36.67 15.03
N CYS A 132 -14.32 36.97 13.94
CA CYS A 132 -14.53 38.19 13.16
C CYS A 132 -15.95 38.28 12.60
N TYR A 133 -16.50 37.16 12.11
CA TYR A 133 -17.85 37.11 11.58
C TYR A 133 -18.91 37.36 12.68
N ILE A 134 -18.75 36.74 13.85
CA ILE A 134 -19.64 37.00 15.00
C ILE A 134 -19.56 38.46 15.45
N ALA A 135 -18.36 39.01 15.59
CA ALA A 135 -18.16 40.41 15.95
C ALA A 135 -18.80 41.37 14.93
N PHE A 136 -18.70 41.06 13.63
CA PHE A 136 -19.36 41.81 12.58
C PHE A 136 -20.89 41.78 12.70
N LEU A 137 -21.49 40.62 13.00
CA LEU A 137 -22.93 40.51 13.21
C LEU A 137 -23.41 41.30 14.44
N ILE A 138 -22.64 41.28 15.53
CA ILE A 138 -22.93 42.06 16.75
C ILE A 138 -22.87 43.56 16.45
N HIS A 139 -21.79 44.03 15.81
CA HIS A 139 -21.62 45.43 15.44
C HIS A 139 -22.72 45.91 14.49
N ARG A 140 -23.12 45.08 13.52
CA ARG A 140 -24.23 45.38 12.62
C ARG A 140 -25.55 45.50 13.38
N ARG A 141 -25.83 44.64 14.36
CA ARG A 141 -27.03 44.80 15.20
C ARG A 141 -26.98 46.07 16.05
N TYR A 142 -25.84 46.37 16.65
CA TYR A 142 -25.69 47.56 17.51
C TYR A 142 -25.87 48.87 16.75
N ASN A 143 -25.41 48.95 15.50
CA ASN A 143 -25.54 50.17 14.68
C ASN A 143 -26.90 50.34 13.99
N ILE A 144 -27.74 49.31 13.92
CA ILE A 144 -29.04 49.40 13.23
C ILE A 144 -30.13 49.96 14.16
N ASP A 145 -30.04 49.77 15.49
CA ASP A 145 -31.07 50.23 16.43
C ASP A 145 -30.48 51.04 17.60
N PRO A 146 -30.19 52.35 17.46
CA PRO A 146 -29.77 53.21 18.57
C PRO A 146 -30.86 53.43 19.64
N THR A 147 -32.07 52.89 19.46
CA THR A 147 -33.23 53.06 20.34
C THR A 147 -33.76 51.76 20.94
N TRP A 148 -33.01 50.66 20.90
CA TRP A 148 -33.47 49.37 21.46
C TRP A 148 -33.80 49.42 22.97
N TYR A 149 -33.30 50.45 23.67
CA TYR A 149 -33.61 50.72 25.08
C TYR A 149 -34.74 51.73 25.32
N SER A 150 -35.31 52.36 24.27
CA SER A 150 -36.51 53.18 24.45
C SER A 150 -37.73 52.28 24.48
N LEU A 151 -38.09 51.83 25.68
CA LEU A 151 -39.46 51.40 25.95
C LEU A 151 -40.34 52.66 25.83
N GLU A 152 -40.93 52.91 24.67
CA GLU A 152 -42.03 53.87 24.58
C GLU A 152 -43.13 53.40 25.55
N LEU A 153 -43.30 54.13 26.65
CA LEU A 153 -44.33 53.89 27.66
C LEU A 153 -45.71 54.36 27.15
N GLY A 154 -46.01 54.12 25.87
CA GLY A 154 -47.23 54.50 25.20
C GLY A 154 -48.02 53.27 24.80
N HIS A 155 -49.20 53.10 25.41
CA HIS A 155 -50.19 52.04 25.17
C HIS A 155 -50.06 50.72 25.96
N PHE A 156 -49.89 50.81 27.28
CA PHE A 156 -50.63 49.87 28.15
C PHE A 156 -52.04 50.42 28.38
N VAL A 157 -52.94 50.20 27.42
CA VAL A 157 -54.37 50.32 27.70
C VAL A 157 -54.75 49.10 28.52
N LEU A 158 -54.94 49.29 29.84
CA LEU A 158 -55.56 48.27 30.67
C LEU A 158 -57.00 48.08 30.17
N PRO A 159 -57.39 46.89 29.69
CA PRO A 159 -58.79 46.66 29.33
C PRO A 159 -59.63 46.73 30.60
N GLU A 160 -60.47 47.75 30.65
CA GLU A 160 -61.55 47.89 31.62
C GLU A 160 -62.48 46.67 31.48
N ARG A 161 -62.59 45.88 32.56
CA ARG A 161 -63.58 44.83 32.84
C ARG A 161 -64.20 44.13 31.61
N VAL A 162 -63.70 42.95 31.29
CA VAL A 162 -64.49 41.93 30.56
C VAL A 162 -65.01 40.87 31.54
N PRO A 163 -66.33 40.62 31.59
CA PRO A 163 -66.91 39.63 32.49
C PRO A 163 -66.68 38.21 31.96
N TRP A 164 -66.24 37.33 32.86
CA TRP A 164 -66.36 35.86 32.84
C TRP A 164 -66.40 35.18 31.47
N VAL A 165 -65.23 34.88 30.90
CA VAL A 165 -65.10 33.85 29.85
C VAL A 165 -64.05 32.82 30.25
N SER A 166 -64.50 31.57 30.19
CA SER A 166 -63.89 30.30 30.62
C SER A 166 -62.40 30.08 30.28
N TRP A 167 -61.64 29.58 31.27
CA TRP A 167 -60.19 29.37 31.30
C TRP A 167 -59.64 28.19 30.45
N MET A 168 -60.39 27.62 29.52
CA MET A 168 -60.00 26.32 28.91
C MET A 168 -59.24 26.36 27.56
N SER A 169 -58.87 27.51 26.99
CA SER A 169 -58.35 27.53 25.61
C SER A 169 -56.91 27.98 25.37
N ILE A 170 -56.10 28.26 26.40
CA ILE A 170 -54.69 28.70 26.19
C ILE A 170 -53.66 27.58 26.35
N ALA A 171 -54.06 26.35 26.71
CA ALA A 171 -53.12 25.25 26.90
C ALA A 171 -52.74 24.45 25.63
N LYS A 172 -53.20 24.83 24.41
CA LYS A 172 -53.05 23.98 23.21
C LYS A 172 -52.12 24.49 22.10
N SER A 173 -51.47 25.65 22.26
CA SER A 173 -50.63 26.22 21.21
C SER A 173 -49.12 26.20 21.49
N ILE A 174 -48.67 25.68 22.64
CA ILE A 174 -47.24 25.71 23.03
C ILE A 174 -46.50 24.38 22.81
N LEU A 175 -47.19 23.29 22.50
CA LEU A 175 -46.54 22.00 22.25
C LEU A 175 -47.10 21.39 20.97
N LEU A 176 -46.46 21.67 19.84
CA LEU A 176 -46.16 20.69 18.77
C LEU A 176 -45.32 21.37 17.66
N PRO A 177 -44.24 20.72 17.17
CA PRO A 177 -43.39 21.24 16.10
C PRO A 177 -44.13 21.23 14.76
N ARG A 178 -43.95 22.29 13.95
CA ARG A 178 -44.47 22.35 12.58
C ARG A 178 -43.70 21.37 11.69
N PRO A 179 -44.39 20.51 10.92
CA PRO A 179 -43.73 19.71 9.88
C PRO A 179 -43.37 20.57 8.66
N LEU A 180 -42.24 20.26 8.04
CA LEU A 180 -41.78 20.84 6.78
C LEU A 180 -42.73 20.44 5.64
N PRO A 181 -43.14 21.37 4.76
CA PRO A 181 -43.90 21.01 3.57
C PRO A 181 -42.98 20.41 2.51
N ASN A 182 -43.25 19.16 2.15
CA ASN A 182 -42.81 18.56 0.89
C ASN A 182 -43.32 19.42 -0.28
N ARG A 183 -42.41 19.83 -1.17
CA ARG A 183 -42.81 20.23 -2.53
C ARG A 183 -41.90 19.57 -3.56
N LEU A 184 -42.56 18.73 -4.33
CA LEU A 184 -42.13 17.96 -5.48
C LEU A 184 -41.81 18.85 -6.70
N LEU A 185 -40.91 18.33 -7.53
CA LEU A 185 -40.90 18.34 -8.99
C LEU A 185 -40.95 19.71 -9.71
N ASN A 186 -39.81 20.08 -10.30
CA ASN A 186 -39.60 20.03 -11.74
C ASN A 186 -38.11 19.77 -12.03
#